data_AF-A0A1B8NYK5-F1
#
_entry.id   AF-A0A1B8NYK5-F1
#
_cell.length_a   1.000
_cell.length_b   1.000
_cell.length_c   1.000
_cell.angle_alpha   90.00
_cell.angle_beta   90.00
_cell.angle_gamma   90.00
#
_symmetry.space_group_name_H-M   'P 1'
#
loop_
_entity.id
_entity.type
_entity.pdbx_description
1 polymer ?
#
loop_
_entity_poly.entity_id
_entity_poly.type
_entity_poly.pdbx_seq_one_letter_code
_entity_poly.pdbx_strand_id
1 'polypeptide(L)'
;MVTDTRVQVAVELDMSLGESPLWSVARQTLHWVDINHGVIHAWQPDRHAAPSRIELDEKGGCIALCEEGLLAATASGIIRLRLPFDGRTERLAENPEWHDGKGNRFNDGRCDAAGRFWAGTIAADEATPSAALYCFEGENWCSGGLVLASPMDWPSAPTDAGFITRTR
;
A
#
# COMPACT_ATOMS: atom_id res chain seq x y z
N MET A 1 31.47 18.33 8.73
CA MET A 1 30.91 17.65 9.91
C MET A 1 30.20 16.41 9.40
N VAL A 2 30.72 15.22 9.72
CA VAL A 2 30.03 13.97 9.41
C VAL A 2 28.95 13.83 10.48
N THR A 3 27.68 13.92 10.09
CA THR A 3 26.57 13.57 10.98
C THR A 3 26.70 12.09 11.29
N ASP A 4 26.92 11.76 12.56
CA ASP A 4 26.89 10.39 13.06
C ASP A 4 25.48 9.82 12.82
N THR A 5 25.31 9.07 11.74
CA THR A 5 24.01 8.47 11.39
C THR A 5 23.79 7.26 12.29
N ARG A 6 23.23 7.51 13.47
CA ARG A 6 22.85 6.45 14.39
C ARG A 6 21.56 5.79 13.91
N VAL A 7 21.66 4.55 13.44
CA VAL A 7 20.49 3.70 13.15
C VAL A 7 19.98 3.12 14.46
N GLN A 8 18.67 3.22 14.70
CA GLN A 8 18.01 2.66 15.88
C GLN A 8 16.73 1.93 15.44
N VAL A 9 16.38 0.87 16.16
CA VAL A 9 15.08 0.20 15.98
C VAL A 9 13.99 1.16 16.48
N ALA A 10 13.11 1.59 15.58
CA ALA A 10 12.02 2.50 15.90
C ALA A 10 10.88 1.77 16.64
N VAL A 11 10.55 0.55 16.18
CA VAL A 11 9.58 -0.34 16.78
C VAL A 11 10.00 -1.79 16.49
N GLU A 12 9.98 -2.64 17.50
CA GLU A 12 10.32 -4.06 17.36
C GLU A 12 9.02 -4.87 17.22
N LEU A 13 8.87 -5.57 16.09
CA LEU A 13 7.76 -6.45 15.78
C LEU A 13 8.26 -7.68 15.04
N ASP A 14 7.58 -8.80 15.24
CA ASP A 14 7.74 -9.98 14.40
C ASP A 14 6.93 -9.78 13.12
N MET A 15 7.63 -9.70 11.99
CA MET A 15 7.06 -9.40 10.67
C MET A 15 7.46 -10.50 9.71
N SER A 16 6.49 -11.05 8.97
CA SER A 16 6.84 -12.02 7.91
C SER A 16 7.41 -11.30 6.68
N LEU A 17 6.75 -10.23 6.23
CA LEU A 17 7.25 -9.37 5.16
C LEU A 17 6.72 -7.93 5.32
N GLY A 18 7.47 -7.11 6.06
CA GLY A 18 7.15 -5.72 6.31
C GLY A 18 7.48 -4.82 5.12
N GLU A 19 6.48 -4.17 4.53
CA GLU A 19 6.60 -3.39 3.29
C GLU A 19 5.70 -2.16 3.25
N SER A 20 5.81 -1.37 2.18
CA SER A 20 4.98 -0.19 1.90
C SER A 20 4.91 0.83 3.07
N PRO A 21 6.06 1.30 3.59
CA PRO A 21 6.07 2.31 4.65
C PRO A 21 5.51 3.64 4.13
N LEU A 22 4.50 4.16 4.82
CA LEU A 22 3.75 5.34 4.43
C LEU A 22 3.53 6.28 5.62
N TRP A 23 4.12 7.47 5.56
CA TRP A 23 3.96 8.48 6.60
C TRP A 23 2.77 9.40 6.34
N SER A 24 1.83 9.46 7.29
CA SER A 24 0.77 10.47 7.33
C SER A 24 1.21 11.68 8.12
N VAL A 25 1.59 12.76 7.43
CA VAL A 25 1.94 14.04 8.08
C VAL A 25 0.77 14.58 8.92
N ALA A 26 -0.45 14.53 8.39
CA ALA A 26 -1.62 15.06 9.10
C ALA A 26 -1.91 14.32 10.42
N ARG A 27 -1.61 13.01 10.48
CA ARG A 27 -1.87 12.15 11.66
C ARG A 27 -0.61 11.86 12.48
N GLN A 28 0.56 12.31 12.02
CA GLN A 28 1.87 11.93 12.55
C GLN A 28 2.00 10.42 12.78
N THR A 29 1.51 9.64 11.80
CA THR A 29 1.39 8.17 11.91
C THR A 29 2.13 7.51 10.76
N LEU A 30 2.98 6.53 11.08
CA LEU A 30 3.57 5.62 10.12
C LEU A 30 2.61 4.44 9.91
N HIS A 31 2.29 4.15 8.66
CA HIS A 31 1.54 2.98 8.23
C HIS A 31 2.45 2.05 7.43
N TRP A 32 2.21 0.74 7.49
CA TRP A 32 2.91 -0.25 6.68
C TRP A 32 2.11 -1.55 6.64
N VAL A 33 2.49 -2.46 5.75
CA VAL A 33 1.87 -3.78 5.61
C VAL A 33 2.79 -4.87 6.13
N ASP A 34 2.23 -5.94 6.69
CA ASP A 34 2.83 -7.28 6.70
C ASP A 34 2.15 -8.09 5.61
N ILE A 35 2.81 -8.24 4.46
CA ILE A 35 2.18 -8.79 3.25
C ILE A 35 1.69 -10.21 3.49
N ASN A 36 2.53 -11.07 4.08
CA ASN A 36 2.25 -12.49 4.22
C ASN A 36 1.23 -12.78 5.32
N HIS A 37 1.22 -11.98 6.39
CA HIS A 37 0.21 -12.09 7.44
C HIS A 37 -1.10 -11.36 7.11
N GLY A 38 -1.13 -10.54 6.06
CA GLY A 38 -2.32 -9.76 5.72
C GLY A 38 -2.65 -8.72 6.79
N VAL A 39 -1.63 -8.03 7.33
CA VAL A 39 -1.84 -7.06 8.42
C VAL A 39 -1.46 -5.67 7.96
N ILE A 40 -2.25 -4.65 8.30
CA ILE A 40 -1.85 -3.24 8.14
C ILE A 40 -1.67 -2.63 9.51
N HIS A 41 -0.52 -2.01 9.72
CA HIS A 41 -0.15 -1.36 10.98
C HIS A 41 -0.29 0.15 10.90
N ALA A 42 -0.48 0.78 12.06
CA ALA A 42 -0.47 2.22 12.26
C ALA A 42 0.25 2.55 13.58
N TRP A 43 1.28 3.39 13.53
CA TRP A 43 2.09 3.73 14.70
C TRP A 43 2.42 5.21 14.76
N GLN A 44 2.22 5.80 15.94
CA GLN A 44 2.59 7.17 16.26
C GLN A 44 3.81 7.12 17.20
N PRO A 45 5.01 7.52 16.74
CA PRO A 45 6.24 7.42 17.53
C PRO A 45 6.14 8.12 18.90
N ASP A 46 5.47 9.27 18.95
CA ASP A 46 5.42 10.11 20.16
C ASP A 46 4.42 9.63 21.22
N ARG A 47 3.58 8.63 20.90
CA ARG A 47 2.52 8.15 21.80
C ARG A 47 3.01 7.11 22.82
N HIS A 48 4.24 6.63 22.71
CA HIS A 48 4.79 5.54 23.53
C HIS A 48 3.86 4.31 23.63
N ALA A 49 3.12 4.04 22.55
CA ALA A 49 2.17 2.93 22.46
C ALA A 49 2.61 1.96 21.36
N ALA A 50 2.25 0.69 21.53
CA ALA A 50 2.41 -0.30 20.47
C ALA A 50 1.58 0.11 19.23
N PRO A 51 2.02 -0.26 18.02
CA PRO A 51 1.24 -0.02 16.81
C PRO A 51 -0.16 -0.62 16.91
N SER A 52 -1.18 0.13 16.50
CA SER A 52 -2.49 -0.48 16.22
C SER A 52 -2.42 -1.21 14.88
N ARG A 53 -3.35 -2.14 14.68
CA ARG A 53 -3.39 -2.95 13.45
C ARG A 53 -4.81 -3.30 13.04
N ILE A 54 -4.96 -3.66 11.77
CA ILE A 54 -6.12 -4.33 11.22
C ILE A 54 -5.66 -5.58 10.45
N GLU A 55 -6.36 -6.68 10.67
CA GLU A 55 -6.14 -7.95 9.97
C GLU A 55 -7.04 -7.98 8.73
N LEU A 56 -6.48 -8.43 7.62
CA LEU A 56 -7.15 -8.65 6.35
C LEU A 56 -7.31 -10.16 6.14
N ASP A 57 -8.34 -10.56 5.40
CA ASP A 57 -8.56 -11.96 5.05
C ASP A 57 -7.64 -12.46 3.91
N GLU A 58 -6.71 -11.62 3.45
CA GLU A 58 -5.85 -11.85 2.29
C GLU A 58 -4.56 -11.01 2.37
N LYS A 59 -3.60 -11.29 1.49
CA LYS A 59 -2.37 -10.50 1.38
C LYS A 59 -2.67 -9.06 0.94
N GLY A 60 -2.12 -8.08 1.65
CA GLY A 60 -2.11 -6.67 1.26
C GLY A 60 -0.73 -6.26 0.79
N GLY A 61 -0.58 -5.85 -0.47
CA GLY A 61 0.73 -5.53 -1.06
C GLY A 61 1.22 -4.11 -0.72
N CYS A 62 0.38 -3.11 -1.00
CA CYS A 62 0.74 -1.71 -0.79
C CYS A 62 -0.44 -0.86 -0.34
N ILE A 63 -0.14 0.30 0.24
CA ILE A 63 -1.11 1.23 0.78
C ILE A 63 -0.90 2.66 0.28
N ALA A 64 -1.97 3.45 0.29
CA ALA A 64 -1.97 4.86 -0.03
C ALA A 64 -2.89 5.65 0.91
N LEU A 65 -2.58 6.92 1.16
CA LEU A 65 -3.44 7.81 1.95
C LEU A 65 -4.62 8.28 1.08
N CYS A 66 -5.82 8.30 1.68
CA CYS A 66 -6.99 8.97 1.13
C CYS A 66 -7.62 9.89 2.18
N GLU A 67 -8.63 10.68 1.79
CA GLU A 67 -9.21 11.75 2.63
C GLU A 67 -9.60 11.27 4.05
N GLU A 68 -10.30 10.12 4.14
CA GLU A 68 -10.80 9.57 5.41
C GLU A 68 -10.00 8.36 5.94
N GLY A 69 -8.91 7.95 5.28
CA GLY A 69 -8.15 6.80 5.73
C GLY A 69 -7.10 6.30 4.75
N LEU A 70 -7.15 5.00 4.45
CA LEU A 70 -6.21 4.32 3.56
C LEU A 70 -6.94 3.64 2.41
N LEU A 71 -6.29 3.61 1.25
CA LEU A 71 -6.50 2.57 0.26
C LEU A 71 -5.45 1.47 0.47
N ALA A 72 -5.86 0.22 0.29
CA ALA A 72 -4.95 -0.91 0.24
C ALA A 72 -5.20 -1.72 -1.03
N ALA A 73 -4.11 -2.03 -1.76
CA ALA A 73 -4.15 -2.96 -2.86
C ALA A 73 -3.89 -4.38 -2.33
N THR A 74 -4.94 -5.18 -2.27
CA THR A 74 -4.94 -6.57 -1.79
C THR A 74 -4.82 -7.56 -2.94
N ALA A 75 -4.69 -8.86 -2.65
CA ALA A 75 -4.63 -9.88 -3.69
C ALA A 75 -5.84 -9.81 -4.64
N SER A 76 -7.04 -9.59 -4.11
CA SER A 76 -8.29 -9.57 -4.87
C SER A 76 -8.78 -8.18 -5.30
N GLY A 77 -8.15 -7.07 -4.89
CA GLY A 77 -8.54 -5.76 -5.39
C GLY A 77 -8.15 -4.57 -4.52
N ILE A 78 -8.81 -3.44 -4.73
CA ILE A 78 -8.63 -2.23 -3.90
C ILE A 78 -9.69 -2.20 -2.82
N ILE A 79 -9.27 -2.05 -1.57
CA ILE A 79 -10.16 -1.75 -0.45
C ILE A 79 -9.88 -0.37 0.13
N ARG A 80 -10.91 0.23 0.72
CA ARG A 80 -10.82 1.40 1.59
C ARG A 80 -10.94 0.99 3.04
N LEU A 81 -10.12 1.62 3.88
CA LEU A 81 -10.06 1.45 5.32
C LEU A 81 -10.23 2.82 5.97
N ARG A 82 -11.03 2.90 7.04
CA ARG A 82 -11.15 4.12 7.83
C ARG A 82 -10.03 4.20 8.87
N LEU A 83 -9.61 5.43 9.17
CA LEU A 83 -8.67 5.70 10.26
C LEU A 83 -9.35 6.55 11.36
N PRO A 84 -9.17 6.23 12.65
CA PRO A 84 -8.49 5.03 13.17
C PRO A 84 -9.22 3.75 12.76
N PHE A 85 -8.52 2.61 12.73
CA PHE A 85 -9.10 1.34 12.32
C PHE A 85 -10.34 1.01 13.17
N ASP A 86 -11.46 0.73 12.50
CA ASP A 86 -12.74 0.33 13.10
C ASP A 86 -13.09 -1.14 12.80
N GLY A 87 -12.15 -1.87 12.19
CA GLY A 87 -12.33 -3.25 11.76
C GLY A 87 -13.13 -3.43 10.47
N ARG A 88 -13.50 -2.35 9.78
CA ARG A 88 -14.30 -2.40 8.55
C ARG A 88 -13.45 -2.13 7.32
N THR A 89 -13.77 -2.83 6.25
CA THR A 89 -13.20 -2.65 4.92
C THR A 89 -14.32 -2.44 3.91
N GLU A 90 -14.02 -1.71 2.84
CA GLU A 90 -14.95 -1.48 1.73
C GLU A 90 -14.24 -1.77 0.41
N ARG A 91 -14.76 -2.72 -0.36
CA ARG A 91 -14.23 -3.03 -1.71
C ARG A 91 -14.60 -1.90 -2.66
N LEU A 92 -13.59 -1.30 -3.31
CA LEU A 92 -13.79 -0.27 -4.33
C LEU A 92 -13.65 -0.81 -5.74
N ALA A 93 -12.72 -1.75 -5.95
CA ALA A 93 -12.51 -2.38 -7.25
C ALA A 93 -11.95 -3.79 -7.09
N GLU A 94 -12.30 -4.66 -8.03
CA GLU A 94 -11.72 -6.00 -8.17
C GLU A 94 -10.34 -5.89 -8.85
N ASN A 95 -9.42 -6.79 -8.49
CA ASN A 95 -8.17 -6.98 -9.21
C ASN A 95 -8.47 -7.65 -10.56
N PRO A 96 -8.11 -7.04 -11.70
CA PRO A 96 -8.38 -7.60 -13.02
C PRO A 96 -7.71 -8.96 -13.30
N GLU A 97 -6.69 -9.33 -12.51
CA GLU A 97 -5.93 -10.56 -12.68
C GLU A 97 -6.27 -11.64 -11.63
N TRP A 98 -7.19 -11.36 -10.70
CA TRP A 98 -7.51 -12.27 -9.60
C TRP A 98 -8.90 -12.86 -9.74
N HIS A 99 -8.97 -14.19 -9.88
CA HIS A 99 -10.21 -14.93 -10.04
C HIS A 99 -10.20 -16.19 -9.19
N ASP A 100 -11.26 -16.42 -8.43
CA ASP A 100 -11.48 -17.62 -7.61
C ASP A 100 -10.27 -17.98 -6.71
N GLY A 101 -9.65 -16.97 -6.10
CA GLY A 101 -8.51 -17.14 -5.19
C GLY A 101 -7.18 -17.44 -5.88
N LYS A 102 -7.08 -17.19 -7.19
CA LYS A 102 -5.88 -17.43 -8.00
C LYS A 102 -5.59 -16.23 -8.90
N GLY A 103 -4.33 -16.15 -9.36
CA GLY A 103 -3.87 -15.14 -10.29
C GLY A 103 -2.70 -14.33 -9.73
N ASN A 104 -2.43 -13.20 -10.37
CA ASN A 104 -1.43 -12.27 -9.86
C ASN A 104 -2.03 -11.42 -8.74
N ARG A 105 -1.28 -11.19 -7.68
CA ARG A 105 -1.66 -10.28 -6.58
C ARG A 105 -1.01 -8.92 -6.76
N PHE A 106 -1.59 -7.86 -6.19
CA PHE A 106 -0.86 -6.61 -6.05
C PHE A 106 0.37 -6.79 -5.13
N ASN A 107 1.45 -6.09 -5.46
CA ASN A 107 2.73 -6.12 -4.76
C ASN A 107 3.11 -4.73 -4.26
N ASP A 108 3.79 -3.91 -5.06
CA ASP A 108 4.19 -2.57 -4.66
C ASP A 108 3.36 -1.51 -5.40
N GLY A 109 3.29 -0.31 -4.84
CA GLY A 109 2.48 0.77 -5.37
C GLY A 109 2.63 2.06 -4.61
N ARG A 110 2.29 3.15 -5.29
CA ARG A 110 2.42 4.51 -4.76
C ARG A 110 1.46 5.46 -5.46
N CYS A 111 1.09 6.54 -4.78
CA CYS A 111 0.47 7.67 -5.46
C CYS A 111 1.48 8.44 -6.29
N ASP A 112 1.08 8.89 -7.47
CA ASP A 112 1.81 9.93 -8.20
C ASP A 112 1.44 11.34 -7.72
N ALA A 113 2.08 12.36 -8.31
CA ALA A 113 1.84 13.76 -7.94
C ALA A 113 0.42 14.28 -8.32
N ALA A 114 -0.31 13.56 -9.17
CA ALA A 114 -1.71 13.86 -9.49
C ALA A 114 -2.69 13.18 -8.52
N GLY A 115 -2.18 12.39 -7.56
CA GLY A 115 -3.00 11.64 -6.62
C GLY A 115 -3.59 10.37 -7.22
N ARG A 116 -3.04 9.84 -8.31
CA ARG A 116 -3.46 8.54 -8.85
C ARG A 116 -2.71 7.42 -8.15
N PHE A 117 -3.42 6.39 -7.70
CA PHE A 117 -2.78 5.27 -7.00
C PHE A 117 -2.36 4.20 -7.99
N TRP A 118 -1.07 4.10 -8.24
CA TRP A 118 -0.50 3.09 -9.12
C TRP A 118 -0.10 1.85 -8.30
N ALA A 119 -0.38 0.66 -8.81
CA ALA A 119 -0.08 -0.60 -8.15
C ALA A 119 0.37 -1.65 -9.18
N GLY A 120 1.53 -2.26 -8.94
CA GLY A 120 2.07 -3.36 -9.73
C GLY A 120 1.61 -4.71 -9.20
N THR A 121 1.39 -5.66 -10.09
CA THR A 121 1.07 -7.05 -9.75
C THR A 121 2.30 -7.95 -9.86
N ILE A 122 2.25 -9.08 -9.17
CA ILE A 122 3.24 -10.16 -9.27
C ILE A 122 2.53 -11.51 -9.27
N ALA A 123 3.11 -12.49 -9.97
CA ALA A 123 2.67 -13.87 -9.89
C ALA A 123 2.68 -14.38 -8.44
N ALA A 124 1.70 -15.21 -8.09
CA ALA A 124 1.60 -15.79 -6.76
C ALA A 124 2.80 -16.70 -6.39
N ASP A 125 3.48 -17.27 -7.40
CA ASP A 125 4.71 -18.05 -7.24
C ASP A 125 5.98 -17.18 -7.18
N GLU A 126 5.85 -15.87 -7.41
CA GLU A 126 6.92 -14.87 -7.46
C GLU A 126 8.04 -15.18 -8.48
N ALA A 127 7.79 -16.13 -9.39
CA ALA A 127 8.75 -16.63 -10.36
C ALA A 127 8.26 -16.44 -11.80
N THR A 128 6.95 -16.52 -12.03
CA THR A 128 6.36 -16.33 -13.35
C THR A 128 6.42 -14.85 -13.75
N PRO A 129 7.02 -14.49 -14.91
CA PRO A 129 7.15 -13.11 -15.35
C PRO A 129 5.85 -12.60 -16.00
N SER A 130 4.78 -12.46 -15.21
CA SER A 130 3.45 -12.03 -15.63
C SER A 130 3.03 -10.67 -15.07
N ALA A 131 3.95 -9.92 -14.46
CA ALA A 131 3.64 -8.65 -13.78
C ALA A 131 3.03 -7.59 -14.71
N ALA A 132 2.08 -6.83 -14.19
CA ALA A 132 1.49 -5.68 -14.86
C ALA A 132 1.33 -4.50 -13.89
N LEU A 133 1.26 -3.28 -14.42
CA LEU A 133 1.08 -2.06 -13.65
C LEU A 133 -0.31 -1.46 -13.91
N TYR A 134 -1.06 -1.17 -12.85
CA TYR A 134 -2.40 -0.59 -12.91
C TYR A 134 -2.43 0.78 -12.25
N CYS A 135 -3.31 1.65 -12.74
CA CYS A 135 -3.56 2.98 -12.17
C CYS A 135 -5.01 3.04 -11.69
N PHE A 136 -5.22 3.36 -10.41
CA PHE A 136 -6.51 3.55 -9.79
C PHE A 136 -6.76 5.05 -9.55
N GLU A 137 -7.80 5.58 -10.19
CA GLU A 137 -8.20 6.99 -10.10
C GLU A 137 -9.73 7.07 -10.08
N GLY A 138 -10.29 7.93 -9.22
CA GLY A 138 -11.74 8.16 -9.19
C GLY A 138 -12.56 6.89 -9.02
N GLU A 139 -12.08 5.94 -8.19
CA GLU A 139 -12.71 4.64 -7.95
C GLU A 139 -12.77 3.70 -9.16
N ASN A 140 -11.95 3.95 -10.19
CA ASN A 140 -11.89 3.15 -11.40
C ASN A 140 -10.44 2.83 -11.78
N TRP A 141 -10.25 1.74 -12.54
CA TRP A 141 -8.98 1.47 -13.21
C TRP A 141 -8.84 2.35 -14.45
N CYS A 142 -7.77 3.13 -14.54
CA CYS A 142 -7.39 3.84 -15.75
C CYS A 142 -6.68 2.89 -16.72
N SER A 143 -7.03 2.98 -18.00
CA SER A 143 -6.44 2.14 -19.06
C SER A 143 -4.94 2.46 -19.23
N GLY A 144 -4.10 1.44 -19.05
CA GLY A 144 -2.66 1.55 -19.33
C GLY A 144 -1.84 0.51 -18.59
N GLY A 145 -2.17 -0.77 -18.75
CA GLY A 145 -1.35 -1.88 -18.25
C GLY A 145 0.05 -1.80 -18.86
N LEU A 146 1.05 -1.34 -18.09
CA LEU A 146 2.45 -1.45 -18.48
C LEU A 146 3.00 -2.72 -17.87
N VAL A 147 3.49 -3.65 -18.69
CA VAL A 147 4.22 -4.83 -18.20
C VAL A 147 5.58 -4.34 -17.71
N LEU A 148 5.78 -4.34 -16.39
CA LEU A 148 7.08 -4.02 -15.79
C LEU A 148 7.87 -5.30 -15.58
N ALA A 149 9.15 -5.31 -15.99
CA ALA A 149 10.06 -6.43 -15.73
C ALA A 149 10.48 -6.53 -14.25
N SER A 150 10.30 -5.45 -13.46
CA SER A 150 10.59 -5.40 -12.03
C SER A 150 9.85 -4.23 -11.35
N PRO A 151 9.43 -4.37 -10.08
CA PRO A 151 8.69 -3.34 -9.34
C PRO A 151 9.51 -2.07 -8.99
N MET A 152 10.84 -2.07 -9.19
CA MET A 152 11.73 -0.97 -8.79
C MET A 152 11.84 0.21 -9.78
N ASP A 153 11.34 0.09 -11.01
CA ASP A 153 11.54 1.13 -12.05
C ASP A 153 10.41 2.18 -12.05
N TRP A 154 10.12 2.76 -10.89
CA TRP A 154 9.14 3.84 -10.76
C TRP A 154 9.67 5.16 -11.36
N PRO A 155 8.92 5.88 -12.20
CA PRO A 155 9.27 7.26 -12.56
C PRO A 155 9.18 8.14 -11.30
N SER A 156 10.30 8.72 -10.88
CA SER A 156 10.45 9.46 -9.62
C SER A 156 9.29 10.43 -9.34
N ALA A 157 8.55 10.19 -8.26
CA ALA A 157 7.58 11.13 -7.70
C ALA A 157 8.22 11.86 -6.48
N PRO A 158 7.96 13.17 -6.28
CA PRO A 158 8.48 13.91 -5.15
C PRO A 158 7.91 13.42 -3.80
N THR A 159 8.69 13.62 -2.74
CA THR A 159 8.50 13.11 -1.36
C THR A 159 7.29 13.66 -0.59
N ASP A 160 6.48 14.53 -1.18
CA ASP A 160 5.28 15.08 -0.54
C ASP A 160 4.05 14.40 -1.15
N ALA A 161 3.64 13.28 -0.53
CA ALA A 161 2.48 12.49 -0.93
C ALA A 161 1.19 13.33 -0.87
N GLY A 162 0.78 13.85 -2.03
CA GLY A 162 -0.51 14.49 -2.23
C GLY A 162 -1.64 13.49 -2.07
N PHE A 163 -2.71 13.91 -1.39
CA PHE A 163 -3.94 13.14 -1.27
C PHE A 163 -4.51 12.82 -2.65
N ILE A 164 -5.17 11.66 -2.78
CA ILE A 164 -6.17 11.46 -3.84
C ILE A 164 -7.29 12.44 -3.56
N THR A 165 -7.31 13.56 -4.28
CA THR A 165 -8.44 14.50 -4.21
C THR A 165 -9.41 14.18 -5.33
N ARG A 166 -10.70 14.17 -5.01
CA ARG A 166 -11.78 13.93 -5.96
C ARG A 166 -11.80 15.07 -6.98
N THR A 167 -11.28 14.86 -8.18
CA THR A 167 -11.55 15.75 -9.31
C THR A 167 -13.03 15.58 -9.67
N ARG A 168 -13.78 16.69 -9.56
CA ARG A 168 -15.18 16.79 -9.99
C ARG A 168 -15.30 16.79 -11.50
#